data_AF-A0A7X8B4J4-F1
#
_entry.id   AF-A0A7X8B4J4-F1
#
_cell.length_a   1.000
_cell.length_b   1.000
_cell.length_c   1.000
_cell.angle_alpha   90.00
_cell.angle_beta   90.00
_cell.angle_gamma   90.00
#
_symmetry.space_group_name_H-M   'P 1'
#
loop_
_entity.id
_entity.type
_entity.pdbx_description
1 polymer ?
#
loop_
_entity_poly.entity_id
_entity_poly.type
_entity_poly.pdbx_seq_one_letter_code
_entity_poly.pdbx_strand_id
1 'polypeptide(L)'
;MDDGLTGREDSVRADQEKSREYLARALVLESVQAARNEIAALKAHAEGRNAEEKLFRAMEQAQRVHWNKALMLLRGRTGSTDENLEQTLASLQQSLSSYMAMLENTDGPARGMADQLVRTTRNHMVLVRQVASRPPGTYHVCGICGFIAYDQAPERCPVCRALQEKFAVVD
;
A
#
# COMPACT_ATOMS: atom_id res chain seq x y z
N MET A 1 40.38 -30.36 -8.93
CA MET A 1 39.29 -30.22 -9.91
C MET A 1 38.02 -29.99 -9.13
N ASP A 2 37.71 -28.76 -8.73
CA ASP A 2 36.37 -28.36 -8.23
C ASP A 2 36.16 -26.83 -8.14
N ASP A 3 36.77 -26.03 -9.02
CA ASP A 3 36.61 -24.55 -9.01
C ASP A 3 35.56 -24.03 -10.01
N GLY A 4 35.00 -24.92 -10.85
CA GLY A 4 34.12 -24.53 -11.96
C GLY A 4 32.62 -24.49 -11.63
N LEU A 5 32.19 -25.18 -10.56
CA LEU A 5 30.78 -25.26 -10.15
C LEU A 5 30.39 -24.03 -9.31
N THR A 6 31.26 -23.61 -8.40
CA THR A 6 31.09 -22.43 -7.53
C THR A 6 30.93 -21.13 -8.33
N GLY A 7 31.77 -20.90 -9.34
CA GLY A 7 31.70 -19.70 -10.20
C GLY A 7 30.44 -19.60 -11.06
N ARG A 8 29.77 -20.72 -11.37
CA ARG A 8 28.51 -20.75 -12.13
C ARG A 8 27.30 -20.54 -11.23
N GLU A 9 27.35 -21.04 -10.00
CA GLU A 9 26.30 -20.80 -9.00
C GLU A 9 26.29 -19.34 -8.53
N ASP A 10 27.47 -18.74 -8.35
CA ASP A 10 27.61 -17.33 -7.97
C ASP A 10 27.09 -16.36 -9.05
N SER A 11 27.30 -16.66 -10.33
CA SER A 11 26.79 -15.82 -11.44
C SER A 11 25.27 -15.93 -11.60
N VAL A 12 24.70 -17.14 -11.46
CA VAL A 12 23.24 -17.33 -11.46
C VAL A 12 22.58 -16.59 -10.29
N ARG A 13 23.19 -16.62 -9.09
CA ARG A 13 22.68 -15.87 -7.93
C ARG A 13 22.71 -14.36 -8.18
N ALA A 14 23.78 -13.84 -8.78
CA ALA A 14 23.90 -12.42 -9.12
C ALA A 14 22.86 -11.97 -10.17
N ASP A 15 22.61 -12.78 -11.21
CA ASP A 15 21.60 -12.50 -12.22
C ASP A 15 20.18 -12.53 -11.65
N GLN A 16 19.90 -13.44 -10.71
CA GLN A 16 18.63 -13.52 -9.99
C GLN A 16 18.41 -12.31 -9.08
N GLU A 17 19.43 -11.87 -8.36
CA GLU A 17 19.38 -10.67 -7.51
C GLU A 17 19.07 -9.43 -8.33
N LYS A 18 19.82 -9.22 -9.42
CA LYS A 18 19.59 -8.12 -10.37
C LYS A 18 18.19 -8.16 -10.99
N SER A 19 17.69 -9.35 -11.32
CA SER A 19 16.32 -9.51 -11.81
C SER A 19 15.28 -9.10 -10.77
N ARG A 20 15.48 -9.44 -9.50
CA ARG A 20 14.61 -9.04 -8.39
C ARG A 20 14.64 -7.52 -8.19
N GLU A 21 15.80 -6.87 -8.30
CA GLU A 21 15.90 -5.41 -8.23
C GLU A 21 15.10 -4.72 -9.35
N TYR A 22 15.19 -5.21 -10.59
CA TYR A 22 14.41 -4.65 -11.70
C TYR A 22 12.91 -4.84 -11.50
N LEU A 23 12.47 -6.00 -11.00
CA LEU A 23 11.07 -6.24 -10.66
C LEU A 23 10.59 -5.33 -9.52
N ALA A 24 11.40 -5.13 -8.48
CA ALA A 24 11.07 -4.22 -7.39
C ALA A 24 10.98 -2.76 -7.88
N ARG A 25 11.88 -2.36 -8.77
CA ARG A 25 11.82 -1.04 -9.42
C ARG A 25 10.56 -0.90 -10.28
N ALA A 26 10.20 -1.92 -11.06
CA ALA A 26 8.98 -1.92 -11.87
C ALA A 26 7.73 -1.80 -10.98
N LEU A 27 7.66 -2.58 -9.89
CA LEU A 27 6.59 -2.49 -8.89
C LEU A 27 6.40 -1.05 -8.39
N VAL A 28 7.49 -0.37 -8.01
CA VAL A 28 7.44 1.03 -7.55
C VAL A 28 6.99 1.97 -8.67
N LEU A 29 7.59 1.90 -9.85
CA LEU A 29 7.27 2.82 -10.96
C LEU A 29 5.81 2.71 -11.40
N GLU A 30 5.32 1.48 -11.58
CA GLU A 30 3.95 1.22 -12.00
C GLU A 30 2.94 1.64 -10.91
N SER A 31 3.24 1.39 -9.62
CA SER A 31 2.38 1.83 -8.51
C SER A 31 2.26 3.35 -8.42
N VAL A 32 3.37 4.07 -8.60
CA VAL A 32 3.39 5.54 -8.61
C VAL A 32 2.62 6.07 -9.83
N GLN A 33 2.75 5.43 -10.99
CA GLN A 33 2.05 5.86 -12.21
C GLN A 33 0.55 5.61 -12.12
N ALA A 34 0.12 4.50 -11.52
CA ALA A 34 -1.29 4.23 -11.23
C ALA A 34 -1.88 5.33 -10.33
N ALA A 35 -1.22 5.65 -9.21
CA ALA A 35 -1.67 6.69 -8.28
C ALA A 35 -1.74 8.09 -8.94
N ARG A 36 -0.79 8.43 -9.82
CA ARG A 36 -0.83 9.68 -10.60
C ARG A 36 -2.03 9.73 -11.53
N ASN A 37 -2.31 8.64 -12.22
CA ASN A 37 -3.43 8.55 -13.16
C ASN A 37 -4.78 8.58 -12.44
N GLU A 38 -4.89 8.01 -11.24
CA GLU A 38 -6.07 8.14 -10.38
C GLU A 38 -6.37 9.61 -10.05
N ILE A 39 -5.38 10.36 -9.57
CA ILE A 39 -5.53 11.78 -9.25
C ILE A 39 -5.85 12.61 -10.50
N ALA A 40 -5.19 12.30 -11.62
CA ALA A 40 -5.45 12.97 -12.90
C ALA A 40 -6.87 12.71 -13.41
N ALA A 41 -7.40 11.50 -13.24
CA ALA A 41 -8.79 11.18 -13.57
C ALA A 41 -9.78 12.00 -12.73
N LEU A 42 -9.56 12.11 -11.41
CA LEU A 42 -10.39 12.94 -10.53
C LEU A 42 -10.38 14.42 -10.96
N LYS A 43 -9.22 14.93 -11.37
CA LYS A 43 -9.07 16.29 -11.86
C LYS A 43 -9.79 16.51 -13.19
N ALA A 44 -9.62 15.60 -14.15
CA ALA A 44 -10.31 15.64 -15.44
C ALA A 44 -11.83 15.58 -15.27
N HIS A 45 -12.32 14.76 -14.34
CA HIS A 45 -13.74 14.69 -13.98
C HIS A 45 -14.25 16.05 -13.47
N ALA A 46 -13.54 16.65 -12.50
CA ALA A 46 -13.90 17.96 -11.95
C ALA A 46 -13.88 19.10 -13.01
N GLU A 47 -13.13 18.93 -14.09
CA GLU A 47 -13.05 19.86 -15.22
C GLU A 47 -14.04 19.53 -16.36
N GLY A 48 -14.84 18.46 -16.24
CA GLY A 48 -15.76 18.01 -17.30
C GLY A 48 -15.07 17.40 -18.53
N ARG A 49 -13.80 17.02 -18.42
CA ARG A 49 -12.97 16.46 -19.50
C ARG A 49 -13.13 14.96 -19.62
N ASN A 50 -14.29 14.54 -20.14
CA ASN A 50 -14.74 13.14 -20.14
C ASN A 50 -13.81 12.18 -20.90
N ALA A 51 -13.17 12.61 -21.99
CA ALA A 51 -12.29 11.74 -22.78
C ALA A 51 -10.98 11.45 -22.03
N GLU A 52 -10.39 12.49 -21.45
CA GLU A 52 -9.17 12.42 -20.64
C GLU A 52 -9.40 11.67 -19.34
N GLU A 53 -10.53 11.89 -18.67
CA GLU A 53 -10.91 11.10 -17.49
C GLU A 53 -10.90 9.61 -17.81
N LYS A 54 -11.57 9.20 -18.90
CA LYS A 54 -11.63 7.78 -19.31
C LYS A 54 -10.25 7.23 -19.64
N LEU A 55 -9.41 8.00 -20.32
CA LEU A 55 -8.05 7.59 -20.63
C LEU A 55 -7.22 7.41 -19.36
N PHE A 56 -7.26 8.35 -18.42
CA PHE A 56 -6.54 8.24 -17.15
C PHE A 56 -7.00 7.04 -16.34
N ARG A 57 -8.32 6.78 -16.26
CA ARG A 57 -8.85 5.57 -15.61
C ARG A 57 -8.39 4.29 -16.29
N ALA A 58 -8.36 4.24 -17.63
CA ALA A 58 -7.88 3.07 -18.37
C ALA A 58 -6.39 2.83 -18.15
N MET A 59 -5.58 3.90 -18.15
CA MET A 59 -4.15 3.80 -17.85
C MET A 59 -3.93 3.31 -16.43
N GLU A 60 -4.60 3.91 -15.44
CA GLU A 60 -4.53 3.52 -14.03
C GLU A 60 -4.77 2.01 -13.84
N GLN A 61 -5.81 1.47 -14.48
CA GLN A 61 -6.10 0.03 -14.46
C GLN A 61 -5.00 -0.79 -15.13
N ALA A 62 -4.45 -0.32 -16.26
CA ALA A 62 -3.36 -1.01 -16.95
C ALA A 62 -2.08 -1.07 -16.07
N GLN A 63 -1.70 0.03 -15.42
CA GLN A 63 -0.57 0.00 -14.47
C GLN A 63 -0.89 -0.86 -13.25
N ARG A 64 -2.16 -0.92 -12.83
CA ARG A 64 -2.59 -1.86 -11.79
C ARG A 64 -2.39 -3.33 -12.19
N VAL A 65 -2.53 -3.68 -13.46
CA VAL A 65 -2.19 -5.02 -13.94
C VAL A 65 -0.68 -5.25 -13.89
N HIS A 66 0.13 -4.26 -14.29
CA HIS A 66 1.58 -4.39 -14.32
C HIS A 66 2.20 -4.60 -12.94
N TRP A 67 1.90 -3.72 -11.97
CA TRP A 67 2.49 -3.82 -10.63
C TRP A 67 2.00 -5.07 -9.88
N ASN A 68 0.77 -5.55 -10.11
CA ASN A 68 0.28 -6.84 -9.60
C ASN A 68 1.13 -8.00 -10.11
N LYS A 69 1.43 -8.02 -11.41
CA LYS A 69 2.31 -9.04 -12.01
C LYS A 69 3.73 -8.96 -11.47
N ALA A 70 4.29 -7.76 -11.32
CA ALA A 70 5.61 -7.57 -10.71
C ALA A 70 5.64 -8.08 -9.26
N LEU A 71 4.62 -7.77 -8.45
CA LEU A 71 4.50 -8.25 -7.08
C LEU A 71 4.42 -9.78 -7.01
N MET A 72 3.62 -10.42 -7.88
CA MET A 72 3.55 -11.88 -7.95
C MET A 72 4.89 -12.51 -8.28
N LEU A 73 5.67 -11.93 -9.20
CA LEU A 73 7.02 -12.42 -9.53
C LEU A 73 8.01 -12.24 -8.36
N LEU A 74 7.82 -11.22 -7.52
CA LEU A 74 8.67 -10.94 -6.36
C LEU A 74 8.34 -11.81 -5.13
N ARG A 75 7.05 -11.90 -4.77
CA ARG A 75 6.54 -12.68 -3.63
C ARG A 75 6.41 -14.17 -3.94
N GLY A 76 6.28 -14.54 -5.22
CA GLY A 76 5.93 -15.89 -5.61
C GLY A 76 4.45 -16.17 -5.35
N ARG A 77 4.16 -17.34 -4.78
CA ARG A 77 2.79 -17.81 -4.54
C ARG A 77 2.17 -17.10 -3.32
N THR A 78 0.93 -16.63 -3.46
CA THR A 78 0.12 -16.16 -2.34
C THR A 78 -0.14 -17.29 -1.35
N GLY A 79 0.11 -17.04 -0.06
CA GLY A 79 -0.15 -17.99 1.02
C GLY A 79 -1.63 -18.13 1.35
N SER A 80 -1.94 -18.90 2.38
CA SER A 80 -3.26 -18.97 3.00
C SER A 80 -3.69 -17.59 3.55
N THR A 81 -4.97 -17.40 3.86
CA THR A 81 -5.45 -16.16 4.49
C THR A 81 -4.70 -15.85 5.79
N ASP A 82 -4.46 -16.88 6.61
CA ASP A 82 -3.74 -16.72 7.88
C ASP A 82 -2.28 -16.31 7.65
N GLU A 83 -1.58 -16.96 6.71
CA GLU A 83 -0.21 -16.59 6.32
C GLU A 83 -0.16 -15.16 5.77
N ASN A 84 -1.16 -14.74 4.99
CA ASN A 84 -1.25 -13.38 4.49
C ASN A 84 -1.48 -12.36 5.62
N LEU A 85 -2.32 -12.68 6.61
CA LEU A 85 -2.54 -11.81 7.78
C LEU A 85 -1.26 -11.65 8.62
N GLU A 86 -0.51 -12.73 8.84
CA GLU A 86 0.78 -12.70 9.52
C GLU A 86 1.80 -11.84 8.76
N GLN A 87 1.91 -12.03 7.44
CA GLN A 87 2.79 -11.23 6.59
C GLN A 87 2.39 -9.76 6.57
N THR A 88 1.08 -9.45 6.52
CA THR A 88 0.58 -8.07 6.62
C THR A 88 0.96 -7.46 7.95
N LEU A 89 0.79 -8.17 9.07
CA LEU A 89 1.14 -7.66 10.39
C LEU A 89 2.65 -7.40 10.52
N ALA A 90 3.50 -8.29 9.99
CA ALA A 90 4.95 -8.11 9.98
C ALA A 90 5.37 -6.91 9.11
N SER A 91 4.76 -6.77 7.93
CA SER A 91 5.02 -5.63 7.03
C SER A 91 4.61 -4.30 7.66
N LEU A 92 3.44 -4.24 8.31
CA LEU A 92 2.97 -3.04 9.03
C LEU A 92 3.90 -2.68 10.19
N GLN A 93 4.47 -3.66 10.91
CA GLN A 93 5.47 -3.39 11.95
C GLN A 93 6.74 -2.77 11.38
N GLN A 94 7.23 -3.28 10.25
CA GLN A 94 8.39 -2.70 9.55
C GLN A 94 8.10 -1.26 9.10
N SER A 95 6.94 -1.03 8.48
CA SER A 95 6.51 0.32 8.09
C SER A 95 6.40 1.27 9.27
N LEU A 96 5.85 0.81 10.40
CA LEU A 96 5.73 1.61 11.63
C LEU A 96 7.10 2.10 12.11
N SER A 97 8.11 1.23 12.12
CA SER A 97 9.48 1.63 12.49
C SER A 97 10.02 2.73 11.55
N SER A 98 9.82 2.60 10.23
CA SER A 98 10.22 3.63 9.27
C SER A 98 9.48 4.95 9.47
N TYR A 99 8.18 4.91 9.76
CA TYR A 99 7.38 6.11 9.99
C TYR A 99 7.72 6.80 11.31
N MET A 100 8.07 6.05 12.35
CA MET A 100 8.57 6.61 13.60
C MET A 100 9.90 7.32 13.40
N ALA A 101 10.84 6.72 12.64
CA ALA A 101 12.08 7.39 12.27
C ALA A 101 11.81 8.67 11.46
N MET A 102 10.87 8.63 10.50
CA MET A 102 10.44 9.82 9.75
C MET A 102 9.87 10.90 10.70
N LEU A 103 9.05 10.52 11.67
CA LEU A 103 8.47 11.44 12.64
C LEU A 103 9.52 12.10 13.53
N GLU A 104 10.58 11.39 13.90
CA GLU A 104 11.69 11.92 14.72
C GLU A 104 12.60 12.86 13.93
N ASN A 105 12.75 12.64 12.62
CA ASN A 105 13.75 13.31 11.79
C ASN A 105 13.15 14.33 10.80
N THR A 106 11.86 14.66 10.91
CA THR A 106 11.20 15.63 10.04
C THR A 106 10.39 16.65 10.81
N ASP A 107 10.18 17.81 10.18
CA ASP A 107 9.40 18.95 10.71
C ASP A 107 8.30 19.37 9.73
N GLY A 108 7.42 20.27 10.20
CA GLY A 108 6.38 20.89 9.38
C GLY A 108 5.41 19.87 8.74
N PRO A 109 5.02 20.05 7.46
CA PRO A 109 4.09 19.16 6.78
C PRO A 109 4.55 17.69 6.72
N ALA A 110 5.86 17.46 6.59
CA ALA A 110 6.42 16.10 6.57
C ALA A 110 6.23 15.40 7.93
N ARG A 111 6.46 16.12 9.03
CA ARG A 111 6.19 15.63 10.39
C ARG A 111 4.71 15.30 10.59
N GLY A 112 3.82 16.16 10.11
CA GLY A 112 2.37 15.93 10.15
C GLY A 112 1.96 14.66 9.40
N MET A 113 2.53 14.44 8.21
CA MET A 113 2.31 13.21 7.45
C MET A 113 2.86 11.97 8.19
N ALA A 114 4.03 12.07 8.81
CA ALA A 114 4.62 10.97 9.58
C ALA A 114 3.77 10.61 10.81
N ASP A 115 3.26 11.59 11.55
CA ASP A 115 2.34 11.35 12.69
C ASP A 115 1.07 10.62 12.22
N GLN A 116 0.50 11.08 11.10
CA GLN A 116 -0.66 10.44 10.49
C GLN A 116 -0.38 8.97 10.16
N LEU A 117 0.73 8.68 9.47
CA LEU A 117 1.13 7.32 9.10
C LEU A 117 1.35 6.42 10.32
N VAL A 118 1.98 6.92 11.38
CA VAL A 118 2.19 6.16 12.64
C VAL A 118 0.84 5.78 13.25
N ARG A 119 -0.10 6.73 13.35
CA ARG A 119 -1.39 6.52 14.01
C ARG A 119 -2.30 5.59 13.21
N THR A 120 -2.33 5.71 11.89
CA THR A 120 -3.12 4.80 11.04
C THR A 120 -2.51 3.42 10.93
N THR A 121 -1.19 3.29 10.84
CA THR A 121 -0.53 1.97 10.85
C THR A 121 -0.83 1.20 12.14
N ARG A 122 -0.80 1.87 13.31
CA ARG A 122 -1.22 1.26 14.58
C ARG A 122 -2.67 0.80 14.56
N ASN A 123 -3.58 1.60 14.00
CA ASN A 123 -4.97 1.22 13.81
C ASN A 123 -5.11 -0.02 12.90
N HIS A 124 -4.42 -0.06 11.78
CA HIS A 124 -4.44 -1.22 10.86
C HIS A 124 -3.93 -2.50 11.54
N MET A 125 -2.83 -2.41 12.29
CA MET A 125 -2.29 -3.56 13.04
C MET A 125 -3.29 -4.10 14.07
N VAL A 126 -4.05 -3.23 14.75
CA VAL A 126 -5.12 -3.66 15.67
C VAL A 126 -6.21 -4.41 14.93
N LEU A 127 -6.63 -3.94 13.75
CA LEU A 127 -7.66 -4.61 12.94
C LEU A 127 -7.20 -5.98 12.46
N VAL A 128 -5.97 -6.11 11.94
CA VAL A 128 -5.41 -7.39 11.51
C VAL A 128 -5.37 -8.40 12.66
N ARG A 129 -4.97 -7.98 13.87
CA ARG A 129 -4.94 -8.87 15.06
C ARG A 129 -6.32 -9.32 15.53
N GLN A 130 -7.36 -8.53 15.26
CA GLN A 130 -8.71 -8.77 15.78
C GLN A 130 -9.65 -9.39 14.74
N VAL A 131 -9.26 -9.45 13.46
CA VAL A 131 -10.16 -9.93 12.40
C VAL A 131 -10.63 -11.37 12.61
N ALA A 132 -9.75 -12.25 13.12
CA ALA A 132 -10.09 -13.64 13.40
C ALA A 132 -11.07 -13.84 14.57
N SER A 133 -11.18 -12.85 15.47
CA SER A 133 -12.05 -12.90 16.66
C SER A 133 -13.27 -11.99 16.55
N ARG A 134 -13.44 -11.29 15.43
CA ARG A 134 -14.56 -10.39 15.18
C ARG A 134 -15.59 -11.06 14.28
N PRO A 135 -16.89 -10.74 14.45
CA PRO A 135 -17.87 -11.09 13.44
C PRO A 135 -17.52 -10.39 12.10
N PRO A 136 -18.03 -10.88 10.96
CA PRO A 136 -18.01 -10.12 9.73
C PRO A 136 -18.70 -8.76 9.93
N GLY A 137 -18.16 -7.72 9.31
CA GLY A 137 -18.71 -6.37 9.41
C GLY A 137 -18.13 -5.45 8.35
N THR A 138 -18.65 -4.23 8.30
CA THR A 138 -18.30 -3.24 7.28
C THR A 138 -17.10 -2.41 7.71
N TYR A 139 -16.19 -2.11 6.78
CA TYR A 139 -15.07 -1.22 7.04
C TYR A 139 -15.35 0.16 6.46
N HIS A 140 -15.04 1.20 7.24
CA HIS A 140 -15.17 2.59 6.84
C HIS A 140 -13.79 3.26 6.86
N VAL A 141 -13.34 3.77 5.72
CA VAL A 141 -12.01 4.38 5.59
C VAL A 141 -12.13 5.89 5.52
N CYS A 142 -11.43 6.59 6.41
CA CYS A 142 -11.34 8.03 6.36
C CYS A 142 -10.58 8.47 5.10
N GLY A 143 -11.26 9.13 4.16
CA GLY A 143 -10.67 9.61 2.90
C GLY A 143 -9.67 10.76 3.06
N ILE A 144 -9.41 11.23 4.28
CA ILE A 144 -8.41 12.26 4.57
C ILE A 144 -7.10 11.66 5.08
N CYS A 145 -7.17 10.69 6.00
CA CYS A 145 -5.98 10.19 6.69
C CYS A 145 -5.75 8.68 6.58
N GLY A 146 -6.73 7.90 6.12
CA GLY A 146 -6.64 6.44 6.03
C GLY A 146 -6.94 5.67 7.33
N PHE A 147 -7.48 6.32 8.36
CA PHE A 147 -8.00 5.61 9.55
C PHE A 147 -9.16 4.70 9.15
N ILE A 148 -9.16 3.46 9.64
CA ILE A 148 -10.19 2.47 9.37
C ILE A 148 -11.04 2.27 10.63
N ALA A 149 -12.33 2.54 10.51
CA ALA A 149 -13.34 2.18 11.49
C ALA A 149 -14.01 0.86 11.10
N TYR A 150 -14.34 0.05 12.09
CA TYR A 150 -15.07 -1.20 11.91
C TYR A 150 -16.52 -1.00 12.33
N ASP A 151 -17.44 -1.54 11.55
CA ASP A 151 -18.90 -1.49 11.67
C ASP A 151 -19.51 -0.09 11.46
N GLN A 152 -19.04 0.93 12.19
CA GLN A 152 -19.57 2.29 12.11
C GLN A 152 -18.46 3.34 12.07
N ALA A 153 -18.57 4.30 11.15
CA ALA A 153 -17.70 5.48 11.11
C ALA A 153 -17.99 6.41 12.31
N PRO A 154 -16.97 6.94 13.01
CA PRO A 154 -17.19 7.89 14.11
C PRO A 154 -17.62 9.28 13.59
N GLU A 155 -18.28 10.08 14.43
CA GLU A 155 -18.65 11.47 14.11
C GLU A 155 -17.43 12.32 13.68
N ARG A 156 -16.29 12.09 14.35
CA ARG A 156 -15.01 12.71 14.04
C ARG A 156 -13.91 11.66 14.02
N CYS A 157 -13.09 11.69 12.97
CA CYS A 157 -11.93 10.84 12.86
C CYS A 157 -10.99 11.04 14.07
N PRO A 158 -10.60 9.97 14.78
CA PRO A 158 -9.71 10.07 15.93
C PRO A 158 -8.28 10.46 15.55
N VAL A 159 -7.94 10.40 14.25
CA VAL A 159 -6.62 10.79 13.71
C VAL A 159 -6.61 12.26 13.29
N CYS A 160 -7.38 12.61 12.25
CA CYS A 160 -7.34 13.94 11.63
C CYS A 160 -8.56 14.83 11.91
N ARG A 161 -9.51 14.38 12.74
CA ARG A 161 -10.76 15.10 13.10
C ARG A 161 -11.74 15.36 11.95
N ALA A 162 -11.52 14.78 10.76
CA ALA A 162 -12.47 14.82 9.66
C ALA A 162 -13.86 14.32 10.09
N LEU A 163 -14.90 14.93 9.52
CA LEU A 163 -16.30 14.57 9.78
C LEU A 163 -16.62 13.18 9.22
N GLN A 164 -17.66 12.55 9.78
CA GLN A 164 -18.15 11.23 9.36
C GLN A 164 -18.41 11.11 7.85
N GLU A 165 -18.90 12.17 7.20
CA GLU A 165 -19.13 12.24 5.75
C GLU A 165 -17.87 12.04 4.88
N LYS A 166 -16.67 12.14 5.47
CA LYS A 166 -15.40 11.89 4.77
C LYS A 166 -14.99 10.41 4.83
N PHE A 167 -15.78 9.55 5.45
CA PHE A 167 -15.56 8.12 5.45
C PHE A 167 -16.24 7.47 4.25
N ALA A 168 -15.50 6.63 3.54
CA ALA A 168 -16.02 5.77 2.50
C ALA A 168 -16.23 4.36 3.06
N VAL A 169 -17.40 3.78 2.79
CA VAL A 169 -17.67 2.36 3.02
C VAL A 169 -16.84 1.53 2.04
N VAL A 170 -16.24 0.44 2.54
CA VAL A 170 -15.57 -0.57 1.72
C VAL A 170 -16.46 -1.82 1.71
N ASP A 171 -16.94 -2.16 0.52
CA ASP A 171 -17.70 -3.38 0.23
C ASP A 171 -16.78 -4.55 -0.15
#